data_AF-A0A7K4MY22-F1
#
_entry.id   AF-A0A7K4MY22-F1
#
_cell.length_a   1.000
_cell.length_b   1.000
_cell.length_c   1.000
_cell.angle_alpha   90.00
_cell.angle_beta   90.00
_cell.angle_gamma   90.00
#
_symmetry.space_group_name_H-M   'P 1'
#
loop_
_entity.id
_entity.type
_entity.pdbx_description
1 polymer ?
#
loop_
_entity_poly.entity_id
_entity_poly.type
_entity_poly.pdbx_seq_one_letter_code
_entity_poly.pdbx_strand_id
1 'polypeptide(L)'
;MENNRRREYAKDRRLRLPIHYESSYWYKRKKAREQYCEDQNWKCWYCEHDLREKPPSFITEKPFNRKLFPKMFLAHSIHLQHSHETGMTEGAVHARCNAVLWQYEGR
;
A
#
# COMPACT_ATOMS: atom_id res chain seq x y z
N MET A 1 -16.09 5.57 35.10
CA MET A 1 -15.67 4.29 34.49
C MET A 1 -16.06 4.16 33.00
N GLU A 2 -16.51 5.24 32.34
CA GLU A 2 -16.98 5.20 30.94
C GLU A 2 -15.89 5.57 29.91
N ASN A 3 -14.85 6.29 30.34
CA ASN A 3 -13.72 6.68 29.49
C ASN A 3 -12.74 5.55 29.16
N ASN A 4 -12.73 4.45 29.92
CA ASN A 4 -11.87 3.29 29.62
C ASN A 4 -12.47 2.37 28.54
N ARG A 5 -13.80 2.21 28.47
CA ARG A 5 -14.44 1.41 27.40
C ARG A 5 -14.24 2.02 26.01
N ARG A 6 -14.36 3.36 25.87
CA ARG A 6 -14.15 4.03 24.57
C ARG A 6 -12.71 3.85 24.02
N ARG A 7 -11.71 3.70 24.90
CA ARG A 7 -10.32 3.43 24.52
C ARG A 7 -10.09 1.98 24.12
N GLU A 8 -10.79 1.02 24.73
CA GLU A 8 -10.71 -0.40 24.35
C GLU A 8 -11.42 -0.68 23.01
N TYR A 9 -12.59 -0.07 22.74
CA TYR A 9 -13.27 -0.19 21.43
C TYR A 9 -12.48 0.46 20.27
N ALA A 10 -11.58 1.40 20.56
CA ALA A 10 -10.71 1.99 19.54
C ALA A 10 -9.64 1.01 19.02
N LYS A 11 -9.29 -0.04 19.79
CA LYS A 11 -8.35 -1.09 19.38
C LYS A 11 -8.94 -2.03 18.33
N ASP A 12 -10.26 -2.15 18.24
CA ASP A 12 -10.96 -2.96 17.22
C ASP A 12 -11.16 -2.18 15.90
N ARG A 13 -10.14 -1.41 15.52
CA ARG A 13 -10.10 -0.66 14.26
C ARG A 13 -9.15 -1.28 13.25
N ARG A 14 -8.56 -2.45 13.49
CA ARG A 14 -7.74 -3.12 12.48
C ARG A 14 -8.60 -3.98 11.56
N LEU A 15 -8.28 -4.00 10.28
CA LEU A 15 -8.83 -4.97 9.35
C LEU A 15 -8.09 -6.30 9.53
N ARG A 16 -8.80 -7.40 9.28
CA ARG A 16 -8.16 -8.69 9.04
C ARG A 16 -7.55 -8.66 7.64
N LEU A 17 -6.23 -8.47 7.58
CA LEU A 17 -5.45 -8.48 6.35
C LEU A 17 -4.96 -9.92 6.03
N PRO A 18 -4.71 -10.27 4.77
CA PRO A 18 -4.99 -9.46 3.57
C PRO A 18 -6.48 -9.39 3.27
N ILE A 19 -6.90 -8.32 2.57
CA ILE A 19 -8.26 -8.21 2.02
C ILE A 19 -8.21 -8.43 0.51
N HIS A 20 -9.32 -8.86 -0.08
CA HIS A 20 -9.45 -8.89 -1.53
C HIS A 20 -9.67 -7.47 -2.06
N TYR A 21 -8.81 -7.02 -2.99
CA TYR A 21 -8.76 -5.65 -3.47
C TYR A 21 -10.06 -5.28 -4.22
N GLU A 22 -10.39 -5.99 -5.30
CA GLU A 22 -11.54 -5.69 -6.18
C GLU A 22 -12.87 -5.65 -5.44
N SER A 23 -13.15 -6.66 -4.60
CA SER A 23 -14.43 -6.77 -3.88
C SER A 23 -14.54 -5.83 -2.66
N SER A 24 -13.42 -5.23 -2.22
CA SER A 24 -13.42 -4.27 -1.12
C SER A 24 -13.76 -2.87 -1.59
N TYR A 25 -14.62 -2.17 -0.85
CA TYR A 25 -14.94 -0.77 -1.11
C TYR A 25 -13.77 0.17 -0.77
N TRP A 26 -13.72 1.36 -1.37
CA TRP A 26 -12.57 2.26 -1.33
C TRP A 26 -12.10 2.64 0.10
N TYR A 27 -13.02 2.83 1.05
CA TYR A 27 -12.65 3.17 2.43
C TYR A 27 -11.93 2.01 3.13
N LYS A 28 -12.27 0.75 2.81
CA LYS A 28 -11.56 -0.43 3.34
C LYS A 28 -10.15 -0.50 2.78
N ARG A 29 -9.97 -0.24 1.47
CA ARG A 29 -8.65 -0.19 0.84
C ARG A 29 -7.78 0.91 1.43
N LYS A 30 -8.33 2.11 1.64
CA LYS A 30 -7.63 3.21 2.32
C LYS A 30 -7.16 2.78 3.72
N LYS A 31 -8.05 2.19 4.50
CA LYS A 31 -7.75 1.71 5.86
C LYS A 31 -6.73 0.57 5.87
N ALA A 32 -6.80 -0.36 4.91
CA ALA A 32 -5.82 -1.43 4.74
C ALA A 32 -4.44 -0.85 4.44
N ARG A 33 -4.35 0.13 3.52
CA ARG A 33 -3.10 0.83 3.22
C ARG A 33 -2.51 1.50 4.47
N GLU A 34 -3.31 2.23 5.22
CA GLU A 34 -2.88 2.88 6.47
C GLU A 34 -2.37 1.86 7.48
N GLN A 35 -3.08 0.75 7.65
CA GLN A 35 -2.66 -0.35 8.53
C GLN A 35 -1.38 -1.02 8.04
N TYR A 36 -1.23 -1.29 6.74
CA TYR A 36 0.02 -1.83 6.17
C TYR A 36 1.20 -0.88 6.38
N CYS A 37 1.02 0.43 6.28
CA CYS A 37 2.07 1.39 6.61
C CYS A 37 2.56 1.20 8.06
N GLU A 38 1.63 1.03 9.01
CA GLU A 38 1.98 0.77 10.41
C GLU A 38 2.61 -0.62 10.61
N ASP A 39 1.98 -1.67 10.10
CA ASP A 39 2.43 -3.07 10.26
C ASP A 39 3.79 -3.33 9.63
N GLN A 40 4.12 -2.60 8.56
CA GLN A 40 5.42 -2.66 7.90
C GLN A 40 6.47 -1.73 8.54
N ASN A 41 6.18 -1.12 9.70
CA ASN A 41 7.06 -0.12 10.33
C ASN A 41 7.47 1.00 9.36
N TRP A 42 6.52 1.47 8.54
CA TRP A 42 6.74 2.44 7.48
C TRP A 42 7.78 2.03 6.42
N LYS A 43 8.15 0.76 6.33
CA LYS A 43 8.99 0.25 5.24
C LYS A 43 8.13 -0.16 4.06
N CYS A 44 8.58 0.19 2.86
CA CYS A 44 7.95 -0.24 1.63
C CYS A 44 8.04 -1.76 1.52
N TRP A 45 6.92 -2.44 1.26
CA TRP A 45 6.89 -3.90 1.14
C TRP A 45 7.84 -4.44 0.06
N TYR A 46 8.11 -3.64 -0.98
CA TYR A 46 8.93 -4.07 -2.11
C TYR A 46 10.42 -3.74 -1.96
N CYS A 47 10.75 -2.48 -1.65
CA CYS A 47 12.14 -2.01 -1.66
C CYS A 47 12.73 -1.84 -0.25
N GLU A 48 11.95 -2.13 0.80
CA GLU A 48 12.32 -2.03 2.21
C GLU A 48 12.77 -0.63 2.70
N HIS A 49 12.70 0.38 1.83
CA HIS A 49 12.99 1.78 2.17
C HIS A 49 11.80 2.47 2.83
N ASP A 50 12.06 3.55 3.56
CA ASP A 50 10.99 4.29 4.25
C ASP A 50 9.95 4.84 3.25
N LEU A 51 8.67 4.53 3.47
CA LEU A 51 7.52 4.93 2.64
C LEU A 51 7.33 6.45 2.56
N ARG A 52 7.90 7.19 3.51
CA ARG A 52 7.83 8.67 3.58
C ARG A 52 8.97 9.33 2.82
N GLU A 53 9.99 8.56 2.45
CA GLU A 53 11.13 9.01 1.67
C GLU A 53 11.01 8.58 0.20
N LYS A 54 11.94 9.05 -0.63
CA LYS A 54 12.01 8.60 -2.02
C LYS A 54 12.46 7.12 -2.05
N PRO A 55 12.00 6.33 -3.03
CA PRO A 55 12.55 5.00 -3.26
C PRO A 55 14.06 5.04 -3.54
N PRO A 56 14.78 3.94 -3.32
CA PRO A 56 16.21 3.85 -3.62
C PRO A 56 16.50 3.95 -5.12
N SER A 57 17.77 4.22 -5.47
CA SER A 57 18.22 4.46 -6.84
C SER A 57 17.80 3.38 -7.83
N PHE A 58 17.93 2.09 -7.47
CA PHE A 58 17.56 0.97 -8.33
C PHE A 58 16.07 0.94 -8.72
N ILE A 59 15.19 1.64 -7.98
CA ILE A 59 13.79 1.89 -8.36
C ILE A 59 13.65 3.20 -9.14
N THR A 60 14.30 4.28 -8.68
CA THR A 60 14.16 5.60 -9.31
C THR A 60 14.82 5.71 -10.68
N GLU A 61 15.81 4.88 -10.95
CA GLU A 61 16.53 4.81 -12.23
C GLU A 61 15.86 3.84 -13.20
N LYS A 62 15.05 2.88 -12.70
CA LYS A 62 14.30 1.99 -13.58
C LYS A 62 13.24 2.79 -14.34
N PRO A 63 13.27 2.85 -15.68
CA PRO A 63 12.23 3.50 -16.46
C PRO A 63 10.93 2.70 -16.31
N PHE A 64 9.78 3.35 -16.48
CA PHE A 64 8.51 2.66 -16.63
C PHE A 64 7.61 3.45 -17.58
N ASN A 65 6.74 2.75 -18.31
CA ASN A 65 5.83 3.35 -19.26
C ASN A 65 4.67 4.01 -18.49
N ARG A 66 4.79 5.32 -18.30
CA ARG A 66 3.80 6.15 -17.60
C ARG A 66 2.40 6.10 -18.21
N LYS A 67 2.26 5.73 -19.50
CA LYS A 67 0.94 5.64 -20.17
C LYS A 67 0.09 4.46 -19.65
N LEU A 68 0.71 3.49 -18.98
CA LEU A 68 0.02 2.35 -18.36
C LEU A 68 -0.67 2.74 -17.05
N PHE A 69 -0.37 3.92 -16.50
CA PHE A 69 -0.82 4.37 -15.20
C PHE A 69 -1.67 5.64 -15.31
N PRO A 70 -2.62 5.88 -14.38
CA PRO A 70 -3.38 7.12 -14.34
C PRO A 70 -2.50 8.37 -14.27
N LYS A 71 -2.95 9.50 -14.86
CA LYS A 71 -2.17 10.76 -14.93
C LYS A 71 -1.65 11.24 -13.57
N MET A 72 -2.44 11.04 -12.50
CA MET A 72 -2.13 11.46 -11.13
C MET A 72 -1.55 10.32 -10.26
N PHE A 73 -1.16 9.21 -10.87
CA PHE A 73 -0.69 8.02 -10.13
C PHE A 73 0.49 8.33 -9.19
N LEU A 74 1.49 9.07 -9.66
CA LEU A 74 2.65 9.48 -8.84
C LEU A 74 2.34 10.62 -7.85
N ALA A 75 1.18 11.27 -7.93
CA ALA A 75 0.80 12.32 -6.99
C ALA A 75 0.47 11.76 -5.60
N HIS A 76 0.08 10.48 -5.53
CA HIS A 76 -0.07 9.75 -4.28
C HIS A 76 1.20 8.95 -4.02
N SER A 77 1.98 9.31 -3.00
CA SER A 77 3.31 8.72 -2.75
C SER A 77 3.26 7.24 -2.32
N ILE A 78 2.18 6.81 -1.66
CA ILE A 78 2.01 5.46 -1.12
C ILE A 78 0.76 4.81 -1.72
N HIS A 79 0.94 3.62 -2.28
CA HIS A 79 -0.11 2.81 -2.91
C HIS A 79 -0.30 1.50 -2.14
N LEU A 80 -1.47 0.90 -2.31
CA LEU A 80 -1.78 -0.43 -1.81
C LEU A 80 -1.52 -1.43 -2.94
N GLN A 81 -0.44 -2.19 -2.82
CA GLN A 81 -0.14 -3.30 -3.72
C GLN A 81 -1.10 -4.46 -3.46
N HIS A 82 -1.49 -5.15 -4.51
CA HIS A 82 -2.18 -6.43 -4.45
C HIS A 82 -1.62 -7.34 -5.55
N SER A 83 -1.81 -8.64 -5.41
CA SER A 83 -1.47 -9.63 -6.43
C SER A 83 -2.58 -9.66 -7.48
N HIS A 84 -2.26 -9.49 -8.77
CA HIS A 84 -3.25 -9.68 -9.84
C HIS A 84 -3.65 -11.14 -10.08
N GLU A 85 -2.91 -12.12 -9.53
CA GLU A 85 -3.26 -13.55 -9.62
C GLU A 85 -4.35 -13.92 -8.61
N THR A 86 -4.24 -13.42 -7.37
CA THR A 86 -5.12 -13.80 -6.26
C THR A 86 -6.15 -12.72 -5.89
N GLY A 87 -5.94 -11.48 -6.34
CA GLY A 87 -6.72 -10.31 -5.93
C GLY A 87 -6.44 -9.85 -4.49
N MET A 88 -5.52 -10.49 -3.76
CA MET A 88 -5.27 -10.19 -2.35
C MET A 88 -4.24 -9.08 -2.17
N THR A 89 -4.48 -8.18 -1.21
CA THR A 89 -3.53 -7.12 -0.87
C THR A 89 -2.22 -7.67 -0.32
N GLU A 90 -1.10 -7.12 -0.75
CA GLU A 90 0.24 -7.58 -0.35
C GLU A 90 0.88 -6.62 0.65
N GLY A 91 0.71 -5.31 0.46
CA GLY A 91 1.29 -4.31 1.34
C GLY A 91 1.20 -2.88 0.84
N ALA A 92 1.68 -1.96 1.66
CA ALA A 92 1.92 -0.57 1.30
C ALA A 92 3.28 -0.43 0.59
N VAL A 93 3.29 0.24 -0.56
CA VAL A 93 4.49 0.46 -1.37
C VAL A 93 4.57 1.91 -1.84
N HIS A 94 5.76 2.40 -2.19
CA HIS A 94 5.84 3.68 -2.91
C HIS A 94 5.13 3.60 -4.26
N ALA A 95 4.62 4.73 -4.77
CA ALA A 95 4.00 4.80 -6.10
C ALA A 95 4.90 4.25 -7.20
N ARG A 96 6.18 4.63 -7.18
CA ARG A 96 7.13 4.16 -8.18
C ARG A 96 7.44 2.67 -8.03
N CYS A 97 7.50 2.17 -6.79
CA CYS A 97 7.66 0.75 -6.50
C CYS A 97 6.47 -0.05 -7.07
N ASN A 98 5.24 0.42 -6.87
CA ASN A 98 4.03 -0.17 -7.46
C ASN A 98 4.09 -0.20 -9.00
N ALA A 99 4.51 0.89 -9.64
CA ALA A 99 4.67 0.90 -11.10
C ALA A 99 5.73 -0.08 -11.61
N VAL A 100 6.85 -0.21 -10.89
CA VAL A 100 7.92 -1.18 -11.24
C VAL A 100 7.43 -2.62 -11.06
N LEU A 101 6.74 -2.92 -9.95
CA LEU A 101 6.14 -4.23 -9.70
C LEU A 101 5.17 -4.63 -10.82
N TRP A 102 4.25 -3.73 -11.17
CA TRP A 102 3.25 -3.95 -12.22
C TRP A 102 3.92 -4.23 -13.56
N GLN A 103 4.90 -3.42 -13.95
CA GLN A 103 5.47 -3.47 -15.29
C GLN A 103 6.48 -4.60 -15.49
N TYR A 104 7.24 -4.96 -14.46
CA TYR A 104 8.37 -5.87 -14.60
C TYR A 104 8.18 -7.21 -13.90
N GLU A 105 7.42 -7.24 -12.82
CA GLU A 105 7.27 -8.43 -11.97
C GLU A 105 5.89 -9.10 -12.14
N GLY A 106 5.00 -8.51 -12.95
CA GLY A 106 3.64 -9.02 -13.16
C GLY A 106 2.75 -8.92 -11.93
N ARG A 107 3.13 -8.08 -10.95
CA ARG A 107 2.45 -7.95 -9.65
C ARG A 107 1.50 -6.78 -9.59
#